data_AF-A0A382R6I6-F1
#
_entry.id   AF-A0A382R6I6-F1
#
_cell.length_a   1.000
_cell.length_b   1.000
_cell.length_c   1.000
_cell.angle_alpha   90.00
_cell.angle_beta   90.00
_cell.angle_gamma   90.00
#
_symmetry.space_group_name_H-M   'P 1'
#
loop_
_entity.id
_entity.type
_entity.pdbx_description
1 polymer ?
#
loop_
_entity_poly.entity_id
_entity_poly.type
_entity_poly.pdbx_seq_one_letter_code
_entity_poly.pdbx_strand_id
1 'polypeptide(L)' 'MNLFEWDCIEIDGHSYQEIFSAFKAFDSSTRPLMILANTIKGKGVSFMESITKWHHSVPTETEVELARKELKI' A
#
# COMPACT_ATOMS: atom_id res chain seq x y z
N MET A 1 -19.42 -3.69 -0.54
CA MET A 1 -19.64 -2.45 0.23
C MET A 1 -21.04 -1.85 0.08
N ASN A 2 -21.74 -2.08 -1.03
CA ASN A 2 -23.08 -1.51 -1.24
C ASN A 2 -24.12 -1.89 -0.15
N LEU A 3 -24.02 -3.08 0.47
CA LEU A 3 -24.87 -3.47 1.61
C LEU A 3 -24.70 -2.58 2.85
N PHE A 4 -23.54 -1.94 2.99
CA PHE A 4 -23.24 -1.01 4.07
C PHE A 4 -23.48 0.46 3.67
N GLU A 5 -23.98 0.71 2.45
CA GLU A 5 -24.16 2.04 1.86
C GLU A 5 -22.82 2.80 1.63
N TRP A 6 -21.74 2.06 1.38
CA TRP A 6 -20.44 2.62 1.02
C TRP A 6 -20.14 2.44 -0.47
N ASP A 7 -19.58 3.48 -1.08
CA ASP A 7 -18.89 3.36 -2.36
C ASP A 7 -17.58 2.58 -2.18
N CYS A 8 -17.13 1.90 -3.22
CA CYS A 8 -15.87 1.16 -3.21
C CYS A 8 -15.11 1.35 -4.52
N ILE A 9 -13.84 1.73 -4.41
CA ILE A 9 -12.91 1.80 -5.54
C ILE A 9 -11.73 0.91 -5.21
N GLU A 10 -11.42 -0.02 -6.10
CA GLU A 10 -10.24 -0.89 -5.99
C GLU A 10 -9.11 -0.31 -6.84
N ILE A 11 -7.89 -0.31 -6.31
CA ILE A 11 -6.70 0.28 -6.95
C ILE A 11 -5.46 -0.59 -6.76
N ASP A 12 -4.46 -0.40 -7.61
CA ASP A 12 -3.07 -0.72 -7.25
C ASP A 12 -2.55 0.30 -6.23
N GLY A 13 -2.29 -0.17 -5.01
CA GLY A 13 -1.80 0.65 -3.90
C GLY A 13 -0.36 1.14 -4.04
N HIS A 14 0.34 0.76 -5.11
CA HIS A 14 1.66 1.30 -5.48
C HIS A 14 1.61 2.23 -6.70
N SER A 15 0.44 2.44 -7.30
CA SER A 15 0.22 3.32 -8.44
C SER A 15 -0.18 4.72 -7.96
N TYR A 16 0.77 5.66 -7.98
CA TYR A 16 0.48 7.06 -7.61
C TYR A 16 -0.69 7.63 -8.41
N GLN A 17 -0.78 7.32 -9.70
CA GLN A 17 -1.85 7.79 -10.57
C GLN A 17 -3.23 7.32 -10.09
N GLU A 18 -3.35 6.05 -9.71
CA GLU A 18 -4.62 5.48 -9.24
C GLU A 18 -4.97 6.01 -7.84
N ILE A 19 -3.99 6.15 -6.95
CA ILE A 19 -4.18 6.76 -5.64
C ILE A 19 -4.73 8.18 -5.77
N PHE A 20 -4.10 9.03 -6.59
CA PHE A 20 -4.57 10.40 -6.80
C PHE A 20 -5.94 10.44 -7.47
N SER A 21 -6.23 9.49 -8.37
CA SER A 21 -7.55 9.40 -9.01
C SER A 21 -8.64 9.00 -8.01
N ALA A 22 -8.35 8.07 -7.11
CA ALA A 22 -9.27 7.64 -6.06
C ALA A 22 -9.55 8.76 -5.04
N PHE A 23 -8.54 9.57 -4.70
CA PHE A 23 -8.75 10.75 -3.86
C PHE A 23 -9.59 11.83 -4.54
N LYS A 24 -9.48 12.04 -5.85
CA LYS A 24 -10.37 12.95 -6.57
C LYS A 24 -11.82 12.42 -6.62
N ALA A 25 -12.00 11.10 -6.71
CA ALA A 25 -13.32 10.50 -6.67
C ALA A 25 -14.02 10.72 -5.32
N PHE A 26 -13.26 10.73 -4.22
CA PHE A 26 -13.76 11.07 -2.88
C PHE A 26 -14.45 12.43 -2.84
N ASP A 27 -13.88 13.46 -3.47
CA ASP A 27 -14.44 14.82 -3.48
C ASP A 27 -15.85 14.88 -4.11
N SER A 28 -16.18 13.89 -4.95
CA SER A 28 -17.47 13.78 -5.65
C SER A 28 -18.43 12.75 -5.03
N SER A 29 -18.00 12.00 -4.01
CA SER A 29 -18.81 10.94 -3.42
C SER A 29 -19.86 11.50 -2.46
N THR A 30 -21.09 11.00 -2.58
CA THR A 30 -22.22 11.35 -1.71
C THR A 30 -22.41 10.37 -0.57
N ARG A 31 -21.58 9.33 -0.50
CA ARG A 31 -21.59 8.25 0.49
C ARG A 31 -20.18 8.07 1.06
N PRO A 32 -20.00 7.37 2.19
CA PRO A 32 -18.66 6.97 2.61
C PRO A 32 -17.98 6.15 1.51
N LEU A 33 -16.71 6.44 1.24
CA LEU A 33 -15.93 5.77 0.19
C LEU A 33 -14.86 4.89 0.82
N MET A 34 -14.87 3.60 0.46
CA MET A 34 -13.78 2.67 0.73
C MET A 34 -12.84 2.61 -0.47
N ILE A 35 -11.54 2.78 -0.22
CA ILE A 35 -10.50 2.51 -1.22
C ILE A 35 -9.85 1.17 -0.87
N LEU A 36 -10.08 0.15 -1.68
CA LEU A 36 -9.44 -1.16 -1.54
C LEU A 36 -8.09 -1.13 -2.28
N ALA A 37 -7.03 -0.81 -1.56
CA ALA A 37 -5.68 -0.70 -2.12
C ALA A 37 -4.96 -2.06 -2.08
N ASN A 38 -4.74 -2.65 -3.25
CA ASN A 38 -3.93 -3.86 -3.38
C ASN A 38 -2.45 -3.51 -3.19
N THR A 39 -1.82 -4.01 -2.13
CA THR A 39 -0.43 -3.68 -1.79
C THR A 39 0.42 -4.94 -1.60
N ILE A 40 1.74 -4.74 -1.54
CA ILE A 40 2.74 -5.75 -1.25
C ILE A 40 3.38 -5.31 0.06
N LYS A 41 3.22 -6.08 1.11
CA LYS A 41 3.85 -5.79 2.40
C LYS A 41 5.36 -5.88 2.24
N GLY A 42 6.09 -4.84 2.65
CA GLY A 42 7.54 -4.77 2.44
C GLY A 42 7.96 -4.38 1.02
N LYS A 43 7.06 -3.77 0.22
CA LYS A 43 7.34 -3.34 -1.16
C LYS A 43 8.67 -2.61 -1.27
N GLY A 44 9.48 -3.00 -2.26
CA GLY A 44 10.75 -2.37 -2.58
C GLY A 44 11.96 -2.97 -1.87
N VAL A 45 11.75 -3.89 -0.92
CA VAL A 45 12.82 -4.65 -0.27
C VAL A 45 12.58 -6.14 -0.49
N SER A 46 13.40 -6.75 -1.34
CA SER A 46 13.20 -8.09 -1.92
C SER A 46 13.00 -9.19 -0.88
N PHE A 47 13.76 -9.16 0.21
CA PHE A 47 13.69 -10.13 1.29
C PHE A 47 12.55 -9.84 2.29
N MET A 48 11.85 -8.72 2.14
CA MET A 48 10.68 -8.34 2.94
C MET A 48 9.35 -8.50 2.20
N GLU A 49 9.34 -8.46 0.87
CA GLU A 49 8.12 -8.51 0.06
C GLU A 49 7.31 -9.79 0.32
N SER A 50 6.07 -9.60 0.81
CA SER A 50 5.12 -10.69 1.09
C SER A 50 5.60 -11.72 2.12
N ILE A 51 6.51 -11.35 3.02
CA ILE A 51 7.03 -12.23 4.06
C ILE A 51 6.50 -11.84 5.45
N THR A 52 5.73 -12.74 6.08
CA THR A 52 5.07 -12.50 7.38
C THR A 52 6.04 -12.13 8.51
N LYS A 53 7.27 -12.67 8.50
CA LYS A 53 8.33 -12.35 9.49
C LYS A 53 8.49 -10.85 9.70
N TRP A 54 8.39 -10.07 8.62
CA TRP A 54 8.61 -8.62 8.64
C TRP A 54 7.39 -7.82 9.13
N HIS A 55 6.38 -8.47 9.72
CA HIS A 55 5.31 -7.76 10.39
C HIS A 55 5.76 -7.05 11.68
N HIS A 56 6.64 -7.69 12.45
CA HIS A 56 7.06 -7.23 13.77
C HIS A 56 8.59 -7.29 13.98
N SER A 57 9.32 -7.82 13.00
CA SER A 57 10.78 -7.95 13.10
C SER A 57 11.46 -6.59 12.90
N VAL A 58 12.46 -6.31 13.73
CA VAL A 58 13.38 -5.18 13.55
C VAL A 58 14.56 -5.68 12.69
N PRO A 59 14.90 -5.03 11.57
CA PRO A 59 16.05 -5.42 10.76
C PRO A 59 17.36 -5.25 11.53
N THR A 60 18.31 -6.14 11.29
CA THR A 60 19.71 -5.98 11.72
C THR A 60 20.41 -4.87 10.93
N GLU A 61 21.56 -4.39 11.40
CA GLU A 61 22.39 -3.39 10.70
C GLU A 61 22.64 -3.79 9.24
N THR A 62 23.03 -5.05 9.00
CA THR A 62 23.31 -5.59 7.67
C THR A 62 22.06 -5.63 6.78
N GLU A 63 20.90 -5.98 7.33
CA GLU A 63 19.63 -5.98 6.58
C GLU A 63 19.19 -4.54 6.24
N VAL A 64 19.45 -3.56 7.12
CA VAL A 64 19.21 -2.13 6.83
C VAL A 64 20.07 -1.67 5.65
N GLU A 65 21.37 -1.98 5.66
CA GLU A 65 22.29 -1.62 4.57
C GLU A 65 21.84 -2.23 3.24
N LEU A 66 21.41 -3.49 3.25
CA LEU A 66 20.88 -4.17 2.06
C LEU A 66 19.60 -3.49 1.55
N ALA A 67 18.65 -3.21 2.45
CA ALA A 67 17.40 -2.54 2.09
C ALA A 67 17.65 -1.15 1.48
N ARG A 68 18.57 -0.37 2.05
CA ARG A 68 18.98 0.94 1.51
C ARG A 68 19.54 0.84 0.10
N LYS A 69 20.40 -0.15 -0.14
CA LYS A 69 20.95 -0.42 -1.48
C LYS A 69 19.86 -0.75 -2.50
N GLU A 70 18.88 -1.56 -2.13
CA GLU A 70 17.74 -1.89 -3.01
C GLU A 70 16.84 -0.67 -3.29
N LEU A 71 16.62 0.16 -2.27
CA LEU A 71 15.84 1.40 -2.36
C LEU A 71 16.60 2.57 -3.01
N LYS A 72 17.92 2.42 -3.21
CA LYS A 72 18.82 3.46 -3.75
C LYS A 72 18.87 4.72 -2.89
N ILE A 73 18.93 4.55 -1.56
CA ILE A 73 19.04 5.63 -0.55
C ILE A 73 20.24 5.43 0.38
#